data_AF-A0A7V4JF28-F1
#
_entry.id   AF-A0A7V4JF28-F1
#
_cell.length_a   1.000
_cell.length_b   1.000
_cell.length_c   1.000
_cell.angle_alpha   90.00
_cell.angle_beta   90.00
_cell.angle_gamma   90.00
#
_symmetry.space_group_name_H-M   'P 1'
#
loop_
_entity.id
_entity.type
_entity.pdbx_description
1 polymer ?
#
loop_
_entity_poly.entity_id
_entity_poly.type
_entity_poly.pdbx_seq_one_letter_code
_entity_poly.pdbx_strand_id
1 'polypeptide(L)' 'MLITAIAAGVALIGPFAYVILRHVSATRQEIEFAVPQDKVAAIHLDIQGDTVRNLRIFYADGTWSEVRELDPA' A
#
# COMPACT_ATOMS: atom_id res chain seq x y z
N MET A 1 2.86 -16.15 -39.31
CA MET A 1 3.02 -14.89 -38.53
C MET A 1 1.90 -14.67 -37.50
N LEU A 2 0.64 -15.05 -37.80
CA LEU A 2 -0.48 -14.91 -36.86
C LEU A 2 -0.28 -15.63 -35.53
N ILE A 3 0.16 -16.89 -35.56
CA ILE A 3 0.39 -17.68 -34.33
C ILE A 3 1.47 -17.04 -33.45
N THR A 4 2.53 -16.52 -34.06
CA THR A 4 3.61 -15.81 -33.36
C THR A 4 3.11 -14.53 -32.70
N ALA A 5 2.24 -13.77 -33.38
CA ALA A 5 1.62 -12.57 -32.81
C ALA A 5 0.69 -12.90 -31.63
N ILE A 6 -0.08 -13.98 -31.73
CA ILE A 6 -0.95 -14.45 -30.63
C ILE A 6 -0.11 -14.86 -29.42
N ALA A 7 0.95 -15.65 -29.63
CA ALA A 7 1.84 -16.08 -28.56
C ALA A 7 2.52 -14.89 -27.86
N ALA A 8 2.98 -13.89 -28.63
CA ALA A 8 3.54 -12.66 -28.08
C ALA A 8 2.50 -11.87 -27.25
N GLY A 9 1.26 -11.77 -27.75
CA GLY A 9 0.17 -11.12 -27.01
C GLY A 9 -0.14 -11.80 -25.68
N VAL A 10 -0.22 -13.14 -25.65
CA VAL A 10 -0.45 -13.92 -24.42
C VAL A 10 0.69 -13.75 -23.43
N ALA A 11 1.95 -13.69 -23.90
CA ALA A 11 3.11 -13.48 -23.03
C ALA A 11 3.07 -12.13 -22.27
N LEU A 12 2.43 -11.10 -22.84
CA LEU A 12 2.29 -9.80 -22.21
C LEU A 12 1.20 -9.76 -21.12
N ILE A 13 0.28 -10.72 -21.09
CA ILE A 13 -0.83 -10.74 -20.12
C ILE A 13 -0.28 -10.81 -18.69
N GLY A 14 0.75 -11.62 -18.43
CA GLY A 14 1.34 -11.77 -17.09
C GLY A 14 1.87 -10.44 -16.53
N PRO A 15 2.80 -9.75 -17.23
CA PRO A 15 3.29 -8.44 -16.82
C PRO A 15 2.17 -7.39 -16.65
N PHE A 16 1.22 -7.33 -17.59
CA PHE A 16 0.09 -6.39 -17.48
C PHE A 16 -0.77 -6.67 -16.24
N ALA A 17 -1.11 -7.95 -16.01
CA ALA A 17 -1.89 -8.36 -14.84
C ALA A 17 -1.14 -8.04 -13.54
N TYR A 18 0.18 -8.26 -13.49
CA TYR A 18 1.00 -7.91 -12.34
C TYR A 18 0.98 -6.40 -12.04
N VAL A 19 1.17 -5.56 -13.06
CA VAL A 19 1.15 -4.09 -12.88
C VAL A 19 -0.22 -3.61 -12.41
N ILE A 20 -1.31 -4.13 -13.01
CA ILE A 20 -2.68 -3.80 -12.61
C ILE A 20 -2.92 -4.22 -11.16
N LEU A 21 -2.59 -5.46 -10.79
CA LEU A 21 -2.76 -5.95 -9.43
C LEU A 21 -1.94 -5.13 -8.43
N ARG A 22 -0.72 -4.74 -8.78
CA ARG A 22 0.13 -3.91 -7.92
C ARG A 22 -0.45 -2.53 -7.67
N HIS A 23 -1.03 -1.88 -8.69
CA HIS A 23 -1.67 -0.57 -8.52
C HIS A 23 -2.98 -0.62 -7.75
N VAL A 24 -3.73 -1.71 -7.90
CA VAL A 24 -5.04 -1.87 -7.24
C VAL A 24 -4.91 -2.48 -5.84
N SER A 25 -3.81 -3.19 -5.55
CA SER A 25 -3.55 -3.75 -4.22
C SER A 25 -3.20 -2.64 -3.24
N ALA A 26 -4.10 -2.46 -2.27
CA ALA A 26 -3.85 -1.69 -1.06
C ALA A 26 -3.68 -2.67 0.11
N THR A 27 -2.63 -2.46 0.89
CA THR A 27 -2.34 -3.22 2.11
C THR A 27 -2.44 -2.28 3.30
N ARG A 28 -3.24 -2.64 4.29
CA ARG A 28 -3.23 -1.96 5.59
C ARG A 28 -2.37 -2.76 6.56
N GLN A 29 -1.32 -2.14 7.07
CA GLN A 29 -0.49 -2.72 8.11
C GLN A 29 -0.78 -2.02 9.44
N GLU A 30 -1.00 -2.80 10.48
CA GLU A 30 -1.21 -2.34 11.84
C GLU A 30 -0.09 -2.87 12.73
N ILE A 31 0.53 -1.96 13.48
CA ILE A 31 1.55 -2.27 14.46
C ILE A 31 1.04 -1.75 15.80
N GLU A 32 0.59 -2.67 16.65
CA GLU A 32 0.20 -2.38 18.03
C GLU A 32 1.39 -2.62 18.96
N PHE A 33 1.69 -1.65 19.82
CA PHE A 33 2.76 -1.78 20.80
C PHE A 33 2.21 -2.34 22.11
N ALA A 34 2.75 -3.48 22.55
CA ALA A 34 2.37 -4.08 23.83
C ALA A 34 2.58 -3.14 25.03
N VAL A 35 3.54 -2.23 24.95
CA VAL A 35 3.74 -1.12 25.88
C VAL A 35 3.95 0.15 25.04
N PRO A 36 3.19 1.24 25.30
CA PRO A 36 3.32 2.47 24.51
C PRO A 36 4.75 3.00 24.48
N GLN A 37 5.26 3.26 23.29
CA GLN A 37 6.60 3.84 23.05
C GLN A 37 6.43 5.35 22.88
N ASP A 38 6.98 6.18 23.76
CA ASP A 38 6.83 7.64 23.72
C ASP A 38 5.36 8.11 23.55
N LYS A 39 4.46 7.45 24.28
CA LYS A 39 2.98 7.64 24.24
C LYS A 39 2.30 7.15 22.96
N VAL A 40 3.01 6.59 21.98
CA VAL A 40 2.41 5.94 20.81
C VAL A 40 1.98 4.52 21.18
N ALA A 41 0.69 4.23 21.02
CA ALA A 41 0.09 2.93 21.31
C ALA A 41 -0.02 2.05 20.06
N ALA A 42 -0.31 2.64 18.89
CA ALA A 42 -0.37 1.91 17.64
C ALA A 42 -0.02 2.79 16.43
N ILE A 43 0.41 2.15 15.35
CA ILE A 43 0.66 2.77 14.06
C ILE A 43 -0.11 2.01 12.99
N HIS A 44 -0.88 2.73 12.18
CA HIS A 44 -1.54 2.18 10.99
C HIS A 44 -0.93 2.80 9.74
N LEU A 45 -0.56 1.94 8.80
CA LEU A 45 0.03 2.30 7.52
C LEU A 45 -0.88 1.78 6.41
N ASP A 46 -1.40 2.68 5.58
CA ASP A 46 -2.06 2.30 4.33
C ASP A 46 -1.03 2.41 3.19
N ILE A 47 -0.63 1.25 2.67
CA ILE A 47 0.39 1.10 1.64
C ILE A 47 -0.30 0.73 0.33
N GLN A 48 0.04 1.43 -0.75
CA GLN A 48 -0.45 1.11 -2.09
C GLN A 48 0.73 1.08 -3.06
N GLY A 49 0.90 -0.05 -3.75
CA GLY A 49 2.13 -0.30 -4.52
C GLY A 49 3.36 -0.29 -3.60
N ASP A 50 4.27 0.68 -3.80
CA ASP A 50 5.51 0.84 -3.02
C ASP A 50 5.48 2.06 -2.09
N THR A 51 4.34 2.77 -2.01
CA THR A 51 4.26 4.06 -1.32
C THR A 51 3.32 3.99 -0.13
N VAL A 52 3.70 4.64 0.98
CA VAL A 52 2.82 4.86 2.13
C VAL A 52 1.92 6.04 1.82
N ARG A 53 0.63 5.78 1.57
CA ARG A 53 -0.36 6.82 1.25
C ARG A 53 -0.88 7.50 2.49
N ASN A 54 -1.01 6.75 3.58
CA ASN A 54 -1.53 7.23 4.85
C ASN A 54 -0.78 6.59 6.01
N LEU A 55 -0.38 7.42 6.96
CA LEU A 55 0.15 7.02 8.25
C LEU A 55 -0.74 7.60 9.35
N ARG A 56 -1.37 6.74 10.16
CA ARG A 56 -2.06 7.15 11.39
C ARG A 56 -1.28 6.68 12.60
N ILE A 57 -1.00 7.61 13.50
CA ILE A 57 -0.35 7.37 14.78
C ILE A 57 -1.42 7.48 15.85
N PHE A 58 -1.64 6.41 16.61
CA PHE A 58 -2.56 6.38 17.73
C PHE A 58 -1.77 6.52 19.02
N TYR A 59 -2.17 7.48 19.85
CA TYR A 59 -1.54 7.73 21.14
C TYR A 59 -2.30 7.03 22.27
N ALA A 60 -1.60 6.80 23.38
CA ALA A 60 -2.13 6.14 24.57
C ALA A 60 -3.24 6.95 25.27
N ASP A 61 -3.35 8.25 24.99
CA ASP A 61 -4.44 9.10 25.46
C ASP A 61 -5.72 9.00 24.60
N GLY A 62 -5.70 8.13 23.58
CA GLY A 62 -6.82 7.91 22.67
C GLY A 62 -6.90 8.91 21.52
N THR A 63 -6.00 9.90 21.47
CA THR A 63 -5.89 10.80 20.31
C THR A 63 -5.15 10.13 19.16
N TRP A 64 -5.27 10.70 17.97
CA TRP A 64 -4.52 10.24 16.81
C TRP A 64 -4.04 11.41 15.94
N SER A 65 -2.96 11.17 15.22
CA SER A 65 -2.46 12.07 14.17
C SER A 65 -2.43 11.32 12.84
N GLU A 66 -2.83 11.99 11.76
CA GLU A 66 -2.77 11.45 10.41
C GLU A 66 -1.79 12.26 9.57
N VAL A 67 -0.87 11.56 8.92
CA VAL A 67 0.01 12.10 7.89
C VAL A 67 -0.40 11.45 6.59
N ARG A 68 -0.97 12.25 5.69
CA ARG A 68 -1.37 11.82 4.35
C ARG A 68 -0.39 12.36 3.34
N GLU A 69 0.04 11.52 2.42
CA GLU A 69 0.74 11.98 1.23
C GLU A 69 -0.24 12.80 0.39
N LEU A 70 0.04 14.11 0.25
CA LEU A 70 -0.72 14.98 -0.65
C LEU A 70 -0.19 14.72 -2.05
N ASP A 71 -0.98 14.03 -2.88
CA ASP A 71 -0.66 13.78 -4.28
C ASP A 71 -0.34 15.12 -4.98
N PRO A 72 0.90 15.38 -5.42
CA PRO A 72 1.15 16.50 -6.30
C PRO A 72 0.64 16.06 -7.67
N ALA A 73 -0.56 16.53 -8.01
CA ALA A 73 -1.28 16.31 -9.27
C ALA A 73 -0.42 15.96 -10.50
#